data_AF-A0A822B5M1-F1
#
_entry.id   AF-A0A822B5M1-F1
#
_cell.length_a   1.000
_cell.length_b   1.000
_cell.length_c   1.000
_cell.angle_alpha   90.00
_cell.angle_beta   90.00
_cell.angle_gamma   90.00
#
_symmetry.space_group_name_H-M   'P 1'
#
loop_
_entity.id
_entity.type
_entity.pdbx_description
1 polymer ?
#
loop_
_entity_poly.entity_id
_entity_poly.type
_entity_poly.pdbx_seq_one_letter_code
_entity_poly.pdbx_strand_id
1 'polypeptide(L)'
;MFTVELNLTGSKLGCGAGGCGACTVLISRCTDRCSGKIEHYTTNACLAPLCSVDGCHVITVEGLGSVKKSNIHPVQSRLAEMFGTQCGFCTPGIVMSLYETVAMDDNNESPTMQDIEEAFDGHICRCTGYRSILDAAKTFARDVDKYIAIQESPTSKITSTTFEKCISYLSKNVSSPPFRIEFPQKLREYNPQSIHIKGSMLEWYRPISLDELLSLRHSYPGSASKLIFGNTAVQIERKFKRIQHHRLISITHIDELQQLKRTPNSFIIGAGITFTHLQSKLYEWKKEVNNDGGICEALIDQLKHFASTQIRNVASFGGSIVNASPM
;
A
#
# COMPACT_ATOMS: atom_id res chain seq x y z
N MET A 1 -9.98 13.35 -8.46
CA MET A 1 -10.45 12.31 -9.40
C MET A 1 -11.64 11.53 -8.85
N PHE A 2 -11.47 10.45 -8.06
CA PHE A 2 -12.54 9.46 -7.78
C PHE A 2 -13.91 10.07 -7.44
N THR A 3 -13.97 10.92 -6.40
CA THR A 3 -15.24 11.47 -5.91
C THR A 3 -15.88 12.47 -6.86
N VAL A 4 -15.09 13.32 -7.53
CA VAL A 4 -15.60 14.48 -8.29
C VAL A 4 -15.80 14.16 -9.78
N GLU A 5 -14.85 13.44 -10.39
CA GLU A 5 -14.87 13.19 -11.84
C GLU A 5 -15.51 11.85 -12.20
N LEU A 6 -15.28 10.82 -11.38
CA LEU A 6 -15.76 9.46 -11.64
C LEU A 6 -17.00 9.09 -10.80
N ASN A 7 -17.42 9.95 -9.87
CA ASN A 7 -18.49 9.71 -8.91
C ASN A 7 -18.33 8.40 -8.10
N LEU A 8 -17.08 7.97 -7.90
CA LEU A 8 -16.70 6.85 -7.03
C LEU A 8 -16.40 7.41 -5.64
N THR A 9 -17.44 7.43 -4.79
CA THR A 9 -17.43 8.13 -3.51
C THR A 9 -17.05 7.24 -2.33
N GLY A 10 -16.74 5.96 -2.57
CA GLY A 10 -16.39 4.96 -1.55
C GLY A 10 -15.09 5.28 -0.83
N SER A 11 -14.02 5.62 -1.55
CA SER A 11 -12.76 6.10 -0.95
C SER A 11 -12.97 7.47 -0.27
N LYS A 12 -12.57 7.61 0.99
CA LYS A 12 -12.90 8.78 1.81
C LYS A 12 -11.69 9.67 2.12
N LEU A 13 -11.89 10.99 2.12
CA LEU A 13 -10.90 11.94 2.62
C LEU A 13 -11.06 12.12 4.13
N GLY A 14 -10.13 11.55 4.92
CA GLY A 14 -10.06 11.75 6.37
C GLY A 14 -9.09 12.86 6.76
N CYS A 15 -7.79 12.58 6.78
CA CYS A 15 -6.75 13.55 7.17
C CYS A 15 -6.09 14.28 5.99
N GLY A 16 -6.00 13.62 4.82
CA GLY A 16 -5.31 14.16 3.65
C GLY A 16 -3.80 14.28 3.78
N ALA A 17 -3.20 13.50 4.69
CA ALA A 17 -1.77 13.45 4.99
C ALA A 17 -1.23 12.00 5.06
N GLY A 18 -2.01 11.00 4.63
CA GLY A 18 -1.63 9.58 4.65
C GLY A 18 -1.86 8.84 5.98
N GLY A 19 -1.94 9.54 7.12
CA GLY A 19 -1.95 8.88 8.44
C GLY A 19 -3.23 8.15 8.88
N CYS A 20 -4.36 8.25 8.17
CA CYS A 20 -5.63 7.66 8.64
C CYS A 20 -6.15 6.47 7.82
N GLY A 21 -5.58 6.18 6.65
CA GLY A 21 -5.96 5.03 5.82
C GLY A 21 -7.34 5.07 5.15
N ALA A 22 -8.23 6.01 5.49
CA ALA A 22 -9.60 6.08 4.95
C ALA A 22 -9.68 6.26 3.41
N CYS A 23 -8.61 6.76 2.79
CA CYS A 23 -8.48 6.93 1.34
C CYS A 23 -7.72 5.79 0.65
N THR A 24 -7.53 4.64 1.32
CA THR A 24 -6.76 3.53 0.78
C THR A 24 -7.43 2.96 -0.47
N VAL A 25 -6.60 2.73 -1.49
CA VAL A 25 -6.95 2.06 -2.74
C VAL A 25 -5.86 1.04 -3.06
N LEU A 26 -6.18 0.04 -3.88
CA LEU A 26 -5.22 -0.93 -4.37
C LEU A 26 -4.73 -0.48 -5.75
N ILE A 27 -3.42 -0.52 -5.96
CA ILE A 27 -2.80 -0.31 -7.27
C ILE A 27 -2.19 -1.63 -7.71
N SER A 28 -2.49 -2.01 -8.95
CA SER A 28 -1.80 -3.11 -9.64
C SER A 28 -1.04 -2.58 -10.85
N ARG A 29 0.18 -3.04 -11.09
CA ARG A 29 0.97 -2.68 -12.28
C ARG A 29 1.89 -3.81 -12.72
N CYS A 30 2.20 -3.88 -14.01
CA CYS A 30 3.19 -4.83 -14.50
C CYS A 30 4.60 -4.27 -14.24
N THR A 31 5.40 -4.98 -13.46
CA THR A 31 6.77 -4.55 -13.08
C THR A 31 7.86 -5.21 -13.92
N ASP A 32 7.62 -6.42 -14.41
CA ASP A 32 8.50 -7.10 -15.35
C ASP A 32 7.66 -7.72 -16.47
N ARG A 33 7.93 -7.29 -17.71
CA ARG A 33 7.19 -7.73 -18.88
C ARG A 33 7.67 -9.06 -19.44
N CYS A 34 8.93 -9.41 -19.20
CA CYS A 34 9.49 -10.68 -19.65
C CYS A 34 8.88 -11.83 -18.84
N SER A 35 8.74 -11.65 -17.53
CA SER A 35 8.06 -12.62 -16.65
C SER A 35 6.55 -12.42 -16.57
N GLY A 36 6.03 -11.26 -16.99
CA GLY A 36 4.62 -10.89 -16.84
C GLY A 36 4.21 -10.62 -15.39
N LYS A 37 5.18 -10.37 -14.50
CA LYS A 37 4.97 -10.16 -13.06
C LYS A 37 4.11 -8.92 -12.83
N ILE A 38 3.04 -9.11 -12.05
CA ILE A 38 2.15 -8.04 -11.61
C ILE A 38 2.44 -7.77 -10.15
N GLU A 39 2.70 -6.52 -9.83
CA GLU A 39 2.81 -6.05 -8.46
C GLU A 39 1.47 -5.47 -8.01
N HIS A 40 1.06 -5.84 -6.80
CA HIS A 40 -0.11 -5.33 -6.11
C HIS A 40 0.34 -4.62 -4.83
N TYR A 41 -0.14 -3.41 -4.59
CA TYR A 41 0.14 -2.70 -3.34
C TYR A 41 -0.94 -1.69 -3.01
N THR A 42 -1.19 -1.49 -1.72
CA THR A 42 -2.09 -0.42 -1.26
C THR A 42 -1.38 0.92 -1.15
N THR A 43 -2.10 2.01 -1.43
CA THR A 43 -1.59 3.37 -1.22
C THR A 43 -2.69 4.32 -0.75
N ASN A 44 -2.30 5.48 -0.20
CA ASN A 44 -3.22 6.54 0.17
C ASN A 44 -3.53 7.42 -1.04
N ALA A 45 -4.76 7.34 -1.57
CA ALA A 45 -5.18 8.12 -2.74
C ALA A 45 -5.06 9.65 -2.54
N CYS A 46 -5.10 10.15 -1.30
CA CYS A 46 -4.93 11.58 -1.02
C CYS A 46 -3.51 12.11 -1.28
N LEU A 47 -2.52 11.21 -1.40
CA LEU A 47 -1.12 11.54 -1.66
C LEU A 47 -0.69 11.19 -3.09
N ALA A 48 -1.40 10.30 -3.79
CA ALA A 48 -1.06 9.86 -5.14
C ALA A 48 -1.52 10.88 -6.21
N PRO A 49 -0.62 11.56 -6.94
CA PRO A 49 -1.00 12.35 -8.11
C PRO A 49 -1.60 11.47 -9.20
N LEU A 50 -2.61 11.96 -9.93
CA LEU A 50 -3.21 11.17 -11.03
C LEU A 50 -2.18 10.80 -12.10
N CYS A 51 -1.26 11.72 -12.42
CA CYS A 51 -0.17 11.46 -13.36
C CYS A 51 0.82 10.38 -12.90
N SER A 52 0.83 9.97 -11.63
CA SER A 52 1.71 8.90 -11.15
C SER A 52 1.10 7.50 -11.31
N VAL A 53 -0.16 7.37 -11.71
CA VAL A 53 -0.85 6.08 -11.91
C VAL A 53 -1.13 5.76 -13.37
N ASP A 54 -0.48 6.47 -14.28
CA ASP A 54 -0.46 6.12 -15.71
C ASP A 54 0.09 4.69 -15.90
N GLY A 55 -0.58 3.89 -16.73
CA GLY A 55 -0.27 2.47 -16.92
C GLY A 55 -0.67 1.54 -15.78
N CYS A 56 -1.34 2.03 -14.73
CA CYS A 56 -1.74 1.22 -13.58
C CYS A 56 -3.23 0.85 -13.58
N HIS A 57 -3.58 -0.27 -12.94
CA HIS A 57 -4.95 -0.62 -12.60
C HIS A 57 -5.26 -0.19 -11.17
N VAL A 58 -6.14 0.81 -11.02
CA VAL A 58 -6.53 1.32 -9.71
C VAL A 58 -7.89 0.74 -9.31
N ILE A 59 -7.94 0.09 -8.15
CA ILE A 59 -9.12 -0.59 -7.63
C ILE A 59 -9.57 0.12 -6.35
N THR A 60 -10.83 0.54 -6.33
CA THR A 60 -11.50 1.13 -5.16
C THR A 60 -12.46 0.12 -4.53
N VAL A 61 -13.07 0.48 -3.39
CA VAL A 61 -14.01 -0.40 -2.68
C VAL A 61 -15.20 -0.83 -3.53
N GLU A 62 -15.67 0.04 -4.44
CA GLU A 62 -16.75 -0.24 -5.38
C GLU A 62 -16.35 -1.28 -6.43
N GLY A 63 -15.06 -1.40 -6.73
CA GLY A 63 -14.52 -2.40 -7.66
C GLY A 63 -14.60 -3.82 -7.11
N LEU A 64 -14.60 -4.00 -5.78
CA LEU A 64 -14.69 -5.31 -5.15
C LEU A 64 -16.08 -5.93 -5.24
N GLY A 65 -17.12 -5.09 -5.15
CA GLY A 65 -18.49 -5.56 -5.01
C GLY A 65 -19.44 -4.49 -4.50
N SER A 66 -20.74 -4.68 -4.76
CA SER A 66 -21.78 -3.76 -4.29
C SER A 66 -23.11 -4.47 -4.03
N VAL A 67 -23.91 -3.90 -3.12
CA VAL A 67 -25.27 -4.41 -2.81
C VAL A 67 -26.17 -4.32 -4.05
N LYS A 68 -26.04 -3.23 -4.83
CA LYS A 68 -26.85 -2.99 -6.04
C LYS A 68 -26.66 -4.07 -7.11
N LYS A 69 -25.47 -4.67 -7.18
CA LYS A 69 -25.12 -5.73 -8.13
C LYS A 69 -25.19 -7.13 -7.51
N SER A 70 -25.61 -7.24 -6.25
CA SER A 70 -25.68 -8.50 -5.50
C SER A 70 -24.38 -9.32 -5.52
N ASN A 71 -23.23 -8.65 -5.58
CA ASN A 71 -21.91 -9.27 -5.71
C ASN A 71 -20.94 -8.80 -4.61
N ILE A 72 -21.39 -8.85 -3.35
CA ILE A 72 -20.59 -8.41 -2.21
C ILE A 72 -19.38 -9.33 -2.03
N HIS A 73 -18.21 -8.72 -1.90
CA HIS A 73 -16.97 -9.45 -1.69
C HIS A 73 -16.90 -10.01 -0.26
N PRO A 74 -16.33 -11.21 -0.01
CA PRO A 74 -16.23 -11.79 1.34
C PRO A 74 -15.60 -10.86 2.39
N VAL A 75 -14.60 -10.08 2.00
CA VAL A 75 -13.97 -9.08 2.90
C VAL A 75 -14.99 -8.02 3.36
N GLN A 76 -15.90 -7.59 2.47
CA GLN A 76 -16.94 -6.62 2.79
C GLN A 76 -18.01 -7.25 3.70
N SER A 77 -18.50 -8.46 3.37
CA SER A 77 -19.56 -9.12 4.14
C SER A 77 -19.10 -9.48 5.55
N ARG A 78 -17.90 -10.07 5.71
CA ARG A 78 -17.39 -10.46 7.04
C ARG A 78 -17.25 -9.25 7.96
N LEU A 79 -16.70 -8.14 7.48
CA LEU A 79 -16.58 -6.90 8.28
C LEU A 79 -17.96 -6.34 8.69
N ALA A 80 -18.97 -6.41 7.82
CA ALA A 80 -20.31 -5.96 8.15
C ALA A 80 -21.01 -6.90 9.15
N GLU A 81 -21.00 -8.20 8.88
CA GLU A 81 -21.70 -9.21 9.66
C GLU A 81 -21.07 -9.41 11.04
N MET A 82 -19.76 -9.22 11.20
CA MET A 82 -19.05 -9.37 12.48
C MET A 82 -18.88 -8.03 13.22
N PHE A 83 -19.73 -7.05 12.93
CA PHE A 83 -19.78 -5.78 13.65
C PHE A 83 -18.47 -4.97 13.56
N GLY A 84 -17.65 -5.21 12.53
CA GLY A 84 -16.43 -4.47 12.22
C GLY A 84 -16.69 -3.05 11.70
N THR A 85 -17.95 -2.61 11.68
CA THR A 85 -18.38 -1.28 11.22
C THR A 85 -19.39 -0.67 12.17
N GLN A 86 -19.21 0.61 12.50
CA GLN A 86 -20.22 1.45 13.17
C GLN A 86 -20.58 2.64 12.28
N CYS A 87 -19.83 3.77 12.35
CA CYS A 87 -20.09 4.93 11.50
C CYS A 87 -19.81 4.69 10.00
N GLY A 88 -19.03 3.65 9.66
CA GLY A 88 -18.74 3.26 8.28
C GLY A 88 -17.67 4.08 7.55
N PHE A 89 -17.17 5.17 8.12
CA PHE A 89 -16.29 6.10 7.38
C PHE A 89 -14.90 5.51 7.08
N CYS A 90 -14.31 4.76 8.01
CA CYS A 90 -13.01 4.10 7.82
C CYS A 90 -13.12 2.76 7.08
N THR A 91 -14.31 2.16 7.03
CA THR A 91 -14.54 0.81 6.51
C THR A 91 -14.03 0.63 5.08
N PRO A 92 -14.23 1.56 4.12
CA PRO A 92 -13.68 1.42 2.77
C PRO A 92 -12.17 1.22 2.73
N GLY A 93 -11.42 2.01 3.51
CA GLY A 93 -9.97 1.89 3.57
C GLY A 93 -9.52 0.54 4.15
N ILE A 94 -10.14 0.12 5.26
CA ILE A 94 -9.85 -1.15 5.93
C ILE A 94 -10.14 -2.32 4.99
N VAL A 95 -11.27 -2.29 4.28
CA VAL A 95 -11.64 -3.29 3.27
C VAL A 95 -10.56 -3.40 2.19
N MET A 96 -10.01 -2.29 1.70
CA MET A 96 -9.00 -2.33 0.65
C MET A 96 -7.67 -2.92 1.12
N SER A 97 -7.22 -2.63 2.35
CA SER A 97 -6.03 -3.27 2.92
C SER A 97 -6.24 -4.75 3.18
N LEU A 98 -7.37 -5.13 3.79
CA LEU A 98 -7.67 -6.54 4.03
C LEU A 98 -7.83 -7.32 2.72
N TYR A 99 -8.38 -6.69 1.68
CA TYR A 99 -8.50 -7.31 0.36
C TYR A 99 -7.14 -7.64 -0.25
N GLU A 100 -6.21 -6.69 -0.21
CA GLU A 100 -4.86 -6.91 -0.73
C GLU A 100 -4.17 -8.07 0.00
N THR A 101 -4.18 -8.05 1.34
CA THR A 101 -3.50 -9.07 2.15
C THR A 101 -4.10 -10.47 2.00
N VAL A 102 -5.40 -10.58 1.74
CA VAL A 102 -6.10 -11.88 1.66
C VAL A 102 -6.18 -12.41 0.23
N ALA A 103 -6.22 -11.56 -0.80
CA ALA A 103 -6.56 -11.97 -2.17
C ALA A 103 -5.48 -11.66 -3.22
N MET A 104 -4.42 -10.93 -2.87
CA MET A 104 -3.37 -10.53 -3.80
C MET A 104 -2.01 -11.20 -3.54
N ASP A 105 -1.97 -12.23 -2.70
CA ASP A 105 -0.78 -13.08 -2.56
C ASP A 105 -0.57 -13.94 -3.81
N ASP A 106 0.64 -13.92 -4.37
CA ASP A 106 0.95 -14.65 -5.60
C ASP A 106 1.12 -16.16 -5.36
N ASN A 107 1.43 -16.59 -4.14
CA ASN A 107 1.50 -18.01 -3.77
C ASN A 107 0.13 -18.59 -3.39
N ASN A 108 -0.90 -17.75 -3.36
CA ASN A 108 -2.25 -18.10 -2.93
C ASN A 108 -2.26 -18.72 -1.52
N GLU A 109 -1.34 -18.26 -0.65
CA GLU A 109 -1.29 -18.64 0.75
C GLU A 109 -2.22 -17.74 1.56
N SER A 110 -3.02 -18.35 2.44
CA SER A 110 -3.79 -17.59 3.41
C SER A 110 -2.84 -16.85 4.37
N PRO A 111 -3.11 -15.56 4.69
CA PRO A 111 -2.24 -14.78 5.54
C PRO A 111 -2.20 -15.34 6.98
N THR A 112 -1.20 -14.95 7.76
CA THR A 112 -1.24 -15.13 9.21
C THR A 112 -2.05 -14.01 9.88
N MET A 113 -2.42 -14.20 11.14
CA MET A 113 -3.03 -13.13 11.93
C MET A 113 -2.12 -11.90 12.05
N GLN A 114 -0.80 -12.10 12.08
CA GLN A 114 0.16 -11.01 12.15
C GLN A 114 0.15 -10.19 10.85
N ASP A 115 0.14 -10.83 9.69
CA ASP A 115 0.07 -10.14 8.39
C ASP A 115 -1.19 -9.24 8.31
N ILE A 116 -2.32 -9.73 8.84
CA ILE A 116 -3.57 -8.98 8.92
C ILE A 116 -3.45 -7.77 9.84
N GLU A 117 -2.81 -7.90 11.00
CA GLU A 117 -2.60 -6.77 11.91
C GLU A 117 -1.67 -5.71 11.30
N GLU A 118 -0.60 -6.14 10.64
CA GLU A 118 0.35 -5.26 9.93
C GLU A 118 -0.33 -4.49 8.79
N ALA A 119 -1.26 -5.11 8.07
CA ALA A 119 -2.06 -4.44 7.04
C ALA A 119 -2.92 -3.28 7.59
N PHE A 120 -3.17 -3.25 8.90
CA PHE A 120 -3.96 -2.22 9.58
C PHE A 120 -3.15 -1.12 10.27
N ASP A 121 -1.82 -1.16 10.20
CA ASP A 121 -0.91 -0.20 10.85
C ASP A 121 -1.13 1.28 10.41
N GLY A 122 -1.79 1.49 9.27
CA GLY A 122 -2.16 2.81 8.72
C GLY A 122 -3.63 3.20 8.79
N HIS A 123 -4.49 2.41 9.43
CA HIS A 123 -5.93 2.68 9.49
C HIS A 123 -6.33 3.21 10.85
N ILE A 124 -7.06 4.33 10.88
CA ILE A 124 -7.62 4.91 12.11
C ILE A 124 -9.14 4.70 12.16
N CYS A 125 -9.60 3.99 13.19
CA CYS A 125 -11.02 3.85 13.52
C CYS A 125 -11.31 4.40 14.91
N ARG A 126 -12.23 5.37 15.00
CA ARG A 126 -12.60 6.00 16.28
C ARG A 126 -13.77 5.33 16.99
N CYS A 127 -14.47 4.42 16.32
CA CYS A 127 -15.75 3.88 16.79
C CYS A 127 -15.67 2.46 17.33
N THR A 128 -15.01 1.55 16.61
CA THR A 128 -15.10 0.10 16.89
C THR A 128 -14.15 -0.39 18.00
N GLY A 129 -13.12 0.40 18.33
CA GLY A 129 -12.05 -0.07 19.22
C GLY A 129 -11.23 -1.23 18.62
N TYR A 130 -11.26 -1.41 17.29
CA TYR A 130 -10.56 -2.44 16.49
C TYR A 130 -10.91 -3.90 16.74
N ARG A 131 -11.33 -4.29 17.94
CA ARG A 131 -11.58 -5.70 18.28
C ARG A 131 -12.47 -6.39 17.25
N SER A 132 -13.63 -5.82 16.91
CA SER A 132 -14.55 -6.44 15.94
C SER A 132 -14.03 -6.42 14.49
N ILE A 133 -13.16 -5.48 14.14
CA ILE A 133 -12.47 -5.47 12.83
C ILE A 133 -11.49 -6.64 12.78
N LEU A 134 -10.68 -6.81 13.83
CA LEU A 134 -9.69 -7.88 13.93
C LEU A 134 -10.36 -9.26 14.03
N ASP A 135 -11.43 -9.39 14.81
CA ASP A 135 -12.23 -10.62 14.88
C ASP A 135 -12.70 -11.04 13.49
N ALA A 136 -13.25 -10.09 12.72
CA ALA A 136 -13.71 -10.35 11.36
C ALA A 136 -12.56 -10.71 10.42
N ALA A 137 -11.48 -9.94 10.46
CA ALA A 137 -10.36 -10.10 9.55
C ALA A 137 -9.61 -11.42 9.80
N LYS A 138 -9.35 -11.78 11.06
CA LYS A 138 -8.60 -12.99 11.43
C LYS A 138 -9.29 -14.29 11.04
N THR A 139 -10.58 -14.28 10.69
CA THR A 139 -11.24 -15.44 10.05
C THR A 139 -10.67 -15.81 8.69
N PHE A 140 -9.86 -14.95 8.06
CA PHE A 140 -9.10 -15.25 6.84
C PHE A 140 -7.71 -15.84 7.12
N ALA A 141 -7.25 -15.85 8.38
CA ALA A 141 -5.90 -16.26 8.73
C ALA A 141 -5.74 -17.78 8.75
N ARG A 142 -4.59 -18.29 8.32
CA ARG A 142 -4.25 -19.73 8.38
C ARG A 142 -4.03 -20.25 9.80
N ASP A 143 -3.70 -19.37 10.74
CA ASP A 143 -3.42 -19.70 12.14
C ASP A 143 -4.56 -19.27 13.09
N VAL A 144 -5.76 -19.06 12.55
CA VAL A 144 -6.97 -18.66 13.30
C VAL A 144 -7.35 -19.62 14.42
N ASP A 145 -7.02 -20.91 14.33
CA ASP A 145 -7.31 -21.89 15.38
C ASP A 145 -6.66 -21.51 16.72
N LYS A 146 -5.48 -20.89 16.68
CA LYS A 146 -4.81 -20.36 17.88
C LYS A 146 -5.63 -19.25 18.52
N TYR A 147 -6.26 -18.40 17.70
CA TYR A 147 -7.12 -17.31 18.18
C TYR A 147 -8.32 -17.84 18.93
N ILE A 148 -8.95 -18.89 18.40
CA ILE A 148 -10.13 -19.54 18.98
C ILE A 148 -9.75 -20.23 20.30
N ALA A 149 -8.64 -20.97 20.32
CA ALA A 149 -8.17 -21.68 21.51
C ALA A 149 -7.85 -20.73 22.69
N ILE A 150 -7.30 -19.54 22.42
CA ILE A 150 -7.01 -18.53 23.45
C ILE A 150 -8.30 -18.00 24.11
N GLN A 151 -9.44 -18.07 23.42
CA GLN A 151 -10.73 -17.52 23.88
C GLN A 151 -11.55 -18.51 24.74
N GLU A 152 -11.11 -19.75 24.88
CA GLU A 152 -11.65 -20.68 25.90
C GLU A 152 -11.15 -20.35 27.32
N SER A 153 -10.21 -19.40 27.45
CA SER A 153 -9.70 -18.88 28.73
C SER A 153 -10.66 -17.85 29.36
N PRO A 154 -10.94 -17.91 30.68
CA PRO A 154 -11.95 -17.08 31.36
C PRO A 154 -11.67 -15.56 31.38
N THR A 155 -10.48 -15.10 30.94
CA THR A 155 -10.02 -13.71 31.10
C THR A 155 -10.02 -12.87 29.82
N SER A 156 -10.35 -13.42 28.65
CA SER A 156 -10.57 -12.62 27.43
C SER A 156 -11.84 -13.10 26.74
N LYS A 157 -12.77 -12.19 26.44
CA LYS A 157 -14.07 -12.54 25.86
C LYS A 157 -14.27 -11.77 24.56
N ILE A 158 -14.03 -12.44 23.43
CA ILE A 158 -14.90 -12.27 22.27
C ILE A 158 -16.34 -12.44 22.79
N THR A 159 -17.26 -11.54 22.42
CA THR A 159 -18.67 -11.69 22.81
C THR A 159 -19.19 -13.00 22.21
N SER A 160 -20.01 -13.77 22.93
CA SER A 160 -20.56 -15.07 22.46
C SER A 160 -21.06 -15.01 21.02
N THR A 161 -21.76 -13.92 20.66
CA THR A 161 -22.26 -13.68 19.30
C THR A 161 -21.17 -13.56 18.22
N THR A 162 -20.03 -12.96 18.53
CA THR A 162 -18.91 -12.83 17.58
C THR A 162 -18.16 -14.16 17.47
N PHE A 163 -18.02 -14.89 18.57
CA PHE A 163 -17.41 -16.22 18.59
C PHE A 163 -18.23 -17.21 17.74
N GLU A 164 -19.55 -17.26 17.95
CA GLU A 164 -20.47 -18.08 17.15
C GLU A 164 -20.37 -17.75 15.66
N LYS A 165 -20.24 -16.46 15.30
CA LYS A 165 -20.03 -16.04 13.91
C LYS A 165 -18.67 -16.49 13.37
N CYS A 166 -17.59 -16.37 14.13
CA CYS A 166 -16.28 -16.91 13.74
C CYS A 166 -16.39 -18.41 13.40
N ILE A 167 -16.96 -19.21 14.30
CA ILE A 167 -17.16 -20.65 14.10
C ILE A 167 -18.07 -20.93 12.90
N SER A 168 -19.13 -20.15 12.70
CA SER A 168 -19.99 -20.26 11.51
C SER A 168 -19.23 -20.03 10.21
N TYR A 169 -18.32 -19.05 10.16
CA TYR A 169 -17.52 -18.80 8.97
C TYR A 169 -16.49 -19.89 8.68
N LEU A 170 -15.88 -20.46 9.73
CA LEU A 170 -14.88 -21.51 9.60
C LEU A 170 -15.51 -22.85 9.21
N SER A 171 -16.63 -23.20 9.83
CA SER A 171 -17.38 -24.43 9.51
C SER A 171 -17.98 -24.45 8.10
N LYS A 172 -18.21 -23.29 7.48
CA LYS A 172 -18.71 -23.18 6.11
C LYS A 172 -17.70 -23.57 5.03
N ASN A 173 -16.44 -23.91 5.39
CA ASN A 173 -15.37 -24.16 4.43
C ASN A 173 -15.36 -23.10 3.34
N VAL A 174 -15.19 -21.83 3.73
CA VAL A 174 -14.92 -20.76 2.75
C VAL A 174 -13.47 -20.91 2.27
N SER A 175 -13.21 -22.04 1.61
CA SER A 175 -11.92 -22.55 1.18
C SER A 175 -11.50 -22.01 -0.19
N SER A 176 -12.31 -21.12 -0.78
CA SER A 176 -11.90 -20.36 -1.95
C SER A 176 -11.27 -19.05 -1.47
N PRO A 177 -10.01 -18.74 -1.83
CA PRO A 177 -9.49 -17.38 -1.66
C PRO A 177 -10.51 -16.40 -2.23
N PRO A 178 -10.70 -15.23 -1.61
CA PRO A 178 -11.69 -14.27 -2.08
C PRO A 178 -11.41 -13.93 -3.55
N PHE A 179 -12.46 -13.72 -4.33
CA PHE A 179 -12.37 -13.43 -5.76
C PHE A 179 -11.30 -12.36 -6.05
N ARG A 180 -10.25 -12.77 -6.77
CA ARG A 180 -9.19 -11.86 -7.24
C ARG A 180 -9.70 -11.11 -8.46
N ILE A 181 -9.58 -9.79 -8.43
CA ILE A 181 -9.85 -8.97 -9.60
C ILE A 181 -8.70 -9.17 -10.58
N GLU A 182 -9.03 -9.64 -11.79
CA GLU A 182 -8.04 -9.89 -12.83
C GLU A 182 -7.36 -8.59 -13.28
N PHE A 183 -6.06 -8.69 -13.54
CA PHE A 183 -5.30 -7.58 -14.11
C PHE A 183 -5.65 -7.39 -15.60
N PRO A 184 -6.08 -6.19 -16.03
CA PRO A 184 -6.52 -5.95 -17.40
C PRO A 184 -5.46 -6.28 -18.44
N GLN A 185 -5.81 -7.09 -19.46
CA GLN A 185 -4.86 -7.52 -20.50
C GLN A 185 -4.19 -6.34 -21.22
N LYS A 186 -4.94 -5.28 -21.53
CA LYS A 186 -4.41 -4.07 -22.17
C LYS A 186 -3.27 -3.40 -21.39
N LEU A 187 -3.26 -3.54 -20.06
CA LEU A 187 -2.21 -2.97 -19.22
C LEU A 187 -0.97 -3.85 -19.13
N ARG A 188 -1.03 -5.12 -19.55
CA ARG A 188 0.15 -5.99 -19.65
C ARG A 188 1.09 -5.57 -20.78
N GLU A 189 0.51 -4.99 -21.82
CA GLU A 189 1.21 -4.51 -23.02
C GLU A 189 1.63 -3.03 -22.91
N TYR A 190 1.27 -2.36 -21.81
CA TYR A 190 1.54 -0.94 -21.63
C TYR A 190 3.05 -0.67 -21.52
N ASN A 191 3.55 0.24 -22.36
CA ASN A 191 4.95 0.70 -22.33
C ASN A 191 5.04 2.13 -21.80
N PRO A 192 5.58 2.39 -20.59
CA PRO A 192 5.79 3.73 -20.11
C PRO A 192 6.62 4.54 -21.11
N GLN A 193 6.15 5.75 -21.37
CA GLN A 193 6.84 6.73 -22.19
C GLN A 193 7.24 7.93 -21.34
N SER A 194 8.16 8.73 -21.84
CA SER A 194 8.42 10.03 -21.24
C SER A 194 7.18 10.90 -21.37
N ILE A 195 6.77 11.52 -20.27
CA ILE A 195 5.55 12.35 -20.23
C ILE A 195 5.89 13.74 -19.73
N HIS A 196 5.31 14.74 -20.41
CA HIS A 196 5.21 16.12 -19.93
C HIS A 196 3.74 16.52 -19.88
N ILE A 197 3.24 16.85 -18.70
CA ILE A 197 1.89 17.37 -18.51
C ILE A 197 2.01 18.81 -18.01
N LYS A 198 1.50 19.74 -18.81
CA LYS A 198 1.47 21.16 -18.46
C LYS A 198 0.09 21.53 -17.93
N GLY A 199 0.02 21.78 -16.63
CA GLY A 199 -1.15 22.39 -15.98
C GLY A 199 -1.04 23.91 -15.92
N SER A 200 -2.08 24.57 -15.39
CA SER A 200 -2.12 26.03 -15.24
C SER A 200 -1.12 26.57 -14.21
N MET A 201 -0.78 25.80 -13.18
CA MET A 201 0.11 26.22 -12.08
C MET A 201 1.32 25.30 -11.85
N LEU A 202 1.30 24.12 -12.48
CA LEU A 202 2.25 23.04 -12.23
C LEU A 202 2.52 22.29 -13.53
N GLU A 203 3.79 21.98 -13.76
CA GLU A 203 4.23 21.05 -14.78
C GLU A 203 4.71 19.74 -14.14
N TRP A 204 4.35 18.63 -14.77
CA TRP A 204 4.78 17.29 -14.39
C TRP A 204 5.62 16.68 -15.49
N TYR A 205 6.79 16.19 -15.12
CA TYR A 205 7.69 15.45 -16.00
C TYR A 205 7.84 14.03 -15.47
N ARG A 206 7.83 13.04 -16.36
CA ARG A 206 8.24 11.66 -16.09
C ARG A 206 9.28 11.26 -17.14
N PRO A 207 10.58 11.39 -16.88
CA PRO A 207 11.61 10.73 -17.69
C PRO A 207 11.56 9.22 -17.52
N ILE A 208 12.02 8.48 -18.54
CA ILE A 208 12.16 7.01 -18.50
C ILE A 208 13.63 6.55 -18.53
N SER A 209 14.57 7.48 -18.57
CA SER A 209 16.01 7.19 -18.56
C SER A 209 16.76 8.17 -17.67
N LEU A 210 17.94 7.76 -17.23
CA LEU A 210 18.82 8.63 -16.45
C LEU A 210 19.27 9.85 -17.26
N ASP A 211 19.55 9.70 -18.55
CA ASP A 211 19.97 10.81 -19.42
C ASP A 211 18.89 11.89 -19.57
N GLU A 212 17.62 11.49 -19.70
CA GLU A 212 16.49 12.42 -19.72
C GLU A 212 16.34 13.13 -18.38
N LEU A 213 16.48 12.41 -17.27
CA LEU A 213 16.45 13.02 -15.94
C LEU A 213 17.57 14.06 -15.79
N LEU A 214 18.80 13.73 -16.19
CA LEU A 214 19.94 14.63 -16.08
C LEU A 214 19.76 15.87 -16.97
N SER A 215 19.22 15.70 -18.17
CA SER A 215 18.89 16.81 -19.10
C SER A 215 17.83 17.74 -18.51
N LEU A 216 16.78 17.17 -17.90
CA LEU A 216 15.76 17.94 -17.18
C LEU A 216 16.34 18.66 -15.96
N ARG A 217 17.26 18.03 -15.23
CA ARG A 217 17.92 18.64 -14.06
C ARG A 217 18.90 19.73 -14.43
N HIS A 218 19.54 19.63 -15.59
CA HIS A 218 20.34 20.71 -16.16
C HIS A 218 19.48 21.91 -16.55
N SER A 219 18.36 21.66 -17.24
CA SER A 219 17.43 22.70 -17.68
C SER A 219 16.67 23.35 -16.52
N TYR A 220 16.33 22.56 -15.50
CA TYR A 220 15.57 22.98 -14.32
C TYR A 220 16.30 22.53 -13.03
N PRO A 221 17.26 23.32 -12.53
CA PRO A 221 18.01 22.99 -11.32
C PRO A 221 17.13 22.98 -10.07
N GLY A 222 17.69 22.63 -8.91
CA GLY A 222 16.94 22.36 -7.67
C GLY A 222 16.00 23.46 -7.16
N SER A 223 16.27 24.73 -7.46
CA SER A 223 15.36 25.85 -7.15
C SER A 223 14.18 25.96 -8.12
N ALA A 224 14.28 25.36 -9.31
CA ALA A 224 13.31 25.44 -10.40
C ALA A 224 12.52 24.14 -10.64
N SER A 225 12.94 23.02 -10.02
CA SER A 225 12.23 21.74 -10.04
C SER A 225 12.47 20.90 -8.78
N LYS A 226 11.44 20.12 -8.39
CA LYS A 226 11.50 19.17 -7.27
C LYS A 226 11.37 17.75 -7.81
N LEU A 227 12.30 16.87 -7.41
CA LEU A 227 12.20 15.44 -7.69
C LEU A 227 11.09 14.82 -6.84
N ILE A 228 10.36 13.87 -7.42
CA ILE A 228 9.27 13.18 -6.75
C ILE A 228 9.31 11.67 -7.03
N PHE A 229 9.12 10.88 -5.98
CA PHE A 229 8.86 9.45 -6.09
C PHE A 229 7.46 9.14 -5.55
N GLY A 230 7.32 8.88 -4.25
CA GLY A 230 6.04 8.54 -3.61
C GLY A 230 5.12 9.70 -3.23
N ASN A 231 5.57 10.95 -3.43
CA ASN A 231 4.86 12.18 -3.01
C ASN A 231 4.55 12.33 -1.51
N THR A 232 5.01 11.40 -0.65
CA THR A 232 4.63 11.35 0.77
C THR A 232 5.13 12.55 1.58
N ALA A 233 6.24 13.17 1.18
CA ALA A 233 6.74 14.42 1.76
C ALA A 233 6.27 15.66 0.97
N VAL A 234 6.42 15.64 -0.36
CA VAL A 234 6.13 16.79 -1.23
C VAL A 234 4.66 17.21 -1.15
N GLN A 235 3.72 16.27 -1.00
CA GLN A 235 2.32 16.62 -0.82
C GLN A 235 2.06 17.35 0.50
N ILE A 236 2.79 17.00 1.56
CA ILE A 236 2.68 17.66 2.86
C ILE A 236 3.27 19.07 2.81
N GLU A 237 4.43 19.23 2.15
CA GLU A 237 5.02 20.53 1.86
C GLU A 237 4.02 21.45 1.15
N ARG A 238 3.38 20.96 0.09
CA ARG A 238 2.43 21.76 -0.71
C ARG A 238 1.15 22.08 0.06
N LYS A 239 0.56 21.09 0.72
CA LYS A 239 -0.77 21.22 1.32
C LYS A 239 -0.72 21.93 2.67
N PHE A 240 0.21 21.55 3.55
CA PHE A 240 0.25 22.03 4.93
C PHE A 240 1.32 23.11 5.14
N LYS A 241 2.46 23.03 4.45
CA LYS A 241 3.50 24.08 4.52
C LYS A 241 3.33 25.18 3.47
N ARG A 242 2.36 25.03 2.56
CA ARG A 242 2.06 25.99 1.46
C ARG A 242 3.26 26.29 0.56
N ILE A 243 4.19 25.34 0.45
CA ILE A 243 5.35 25.45 -0.44
C ILE A 243 4.88 25.22 -1.87
N GLN A 244 5.20 26.16 -2.77
CA GLN A 244 4.84 26.03 -4.18
C GLN A 244 5.98 25.39 -4.96
N HIS A 245 5.65 24.30 -5.66
CA HIS A 245 6.51 23.66 -6.64
C HIS A 245 5.87 23.81 -8.01
N HIS A 246 6.53 24.53 -8.92
CA HIS A 246 6.01 24.75 -10.28
C HIS A 246 6.36 23.63 -11.25
N ARG A 247 7.40 22.83 -10.95
CA ARG A 247 7.80 21.67 -11.75
C ARG A 247 8.10 20.49 -10.84
N LEU A 248 7.46 19.37 -11.11
CA LEU A 248 7.71 18.10 -10.46
C LEU A 248 8.29 17.12 -11.49
N ILE A 249 9.41 16.48 -11.16
CA ILE A 249 10.06 15.48 -12.02
C ILE A 249 9.99 14.13 -11.32
N SER A 250 9.16 13.24 -11.85
CA SER A 250 8.97 11.89 -11.33
C SER A 250 10.12 10.98 -11.71
N ILE A 251 10.75 10.37 -10.71
CA ILE A 251 11.88 9.46 -10.88
C ILE A 251 11.48 7.99 -10.70
N THR A 252 10.19 7.70 -10.83
CA THR A 252 9.61 6.36 -10.61
C THR A 252 9.85 5.36 -11.74
N HIS A 253 10.36 5.82 -12.89
CA HIS A 253 10.54 5.02 -14.11
C HIS A 253 12.00 5.02 -14.58
N ILE A 254 12.94 5.16 -13.65
CA ILE A 254 14.38 5.12 -13.92
C ILE A 254 14.94 3.86 -13.28
N ASP A 255 15.37 2.92 -14.11
CA ASP A 255 15.77 1.58 -13.65
C ASP A 255 17.05 1.61 -12.82
N GLU A 256 18.00 2.50 -13.14
CA GLU A 256 19.25 2.68 -12.39
C GLU A 256 19.01 3.08 -10.94
N LEU A 257 17.91 3.79 -10.66
CA LEU A 257 17.54 4.21 -9.30
C LEU A 257 16.78 3.13 -8.53
N GLN A 258 16.39 2.03 -9.16
CA GLN A 258 15.56 0.97 -8.58
C GLN A 258 16.33 -0.35 -8.40
N GLN A 259 17.66 -0.26 -8.32
CA GLN A 259 18.52 -1.45 -8.16
C GLN A 259 18.83 -1.71 -6.68
N LEU A 260 18.70 -2.97 -6.27
CA LEU A 260 19.22 -3.50 -5.01
C LEU A 260 20.35 -4.47 -5.33
N LYS A 261 21.57 -4.16 -4.89
CA LYS A 261 22.73 -5.02 -5.10
C LYS A 261 23.44 -5.25 -3.78
N ARG A 262 24.02 -6.44 -3.67
CA ARG A 262 24.92 -6.78 -2.58
C ARG A 262 26.31 -7.01 -3.17
N THR A 263 27.31 -6.50 -2.47
CA THR A 263 28.72 -6.83 -2.69
C THR A 263 29.23 -7.62 -1.48
N PRO A 264 30.46 -8.19 -1.51
CA PRO A 264 31.03 -8.86 -0.35
C PRO A 264 31.07 -8.00 0.92
N ASN A 265 31.21 -6.67 0.77
CA ASN A 265 31.46 -5.75 1.88
C ASN A 265 30.40 -4.64 2.03
N SER A 266 29.37 -4.61 1.19
CA SER A 266 28.39 -3.51 1.20
C SER A 266 27.05 -3.87 0.58
N PHE A 267 26.03 -3.09 0.96
CA PHE A 267 24.74 -3.06 0.29
C PHE A 267 24.65 -1.78 -0.55
N ILE A 268 24.19 -1.91 -1.79
CA ILE A 268 23.92 -0.80 -2.69
C ILE A 268 22.40 -0.72 -2.85
N ILE A 269 21.81 0.34 -2.32
CA ILE A 269 20.38 0.59 -2.33
C ILE A 269 20.08 1.76 -3.26
N GLY A 270 19.33 1.49 -4.33
CA GLY A 270 18.86 2.52 -5.25
C GLY A 270 17.95 3.54 -4.56
N ALA A 271 18.09 4.82 -4.94
CA ALA A 271 17.34 5.91 -4.31
C ALA A 271 15.81 5.79 -4.51
N GLY A 272 15.37 5.12 -5.58
CA GLY A 272 13.97 4.84 -5.93
C GLY A 272 13.44 3.52 -5.37
N ILE A 273 14.14 2.86 -4.44
CA ILE A 273 13.62 1.68 -3.77
C ILE A 273 12.58 2.08 -2.72
N THR A 274 11.40 1.45 -2.74
CA THR A 274 10.38 1.63 -1.70
C THR A 274 10.81 0.97 -0.40
N PHE A 275 10.28 1.46 0.73
CA PHE A 275 10.57 0.82 2.02
C PHE A 275 10.04 -0.61 2.10
N THR A 276 8.92 -0.91 1.44
CA THR A 276 8.39 -2.28 1.35
C THR A 276 9.36 -3.21 0.62
N HIS A 277 9.87 -2.81 -0.55
CA HIS A 277 10.87 -3.62 -1.27
C HIS A 277 12.18 -3.77 -0.51
N LEU A 278 12.63 -2.69 0.14
CA LEU A 278 13.81 -2.75 0.99
C LEU A 278 13.60 -3.75 2.13
N GLN A 279 12.47 -3.70 2.82
CA GLN A 279 12.14 -4.61 3.92
C GLN A 279 12.16 -6.08 3.45
N SER A 280 11.52 -6.42 2.33
CA SER A 280 11.55 -7.77 1.76
C SER A 280 12.99 -8.23 1.47
N LYS A 281 13.81 -7.35 0.88
CA LYS A 281 15.20 -7.69 0.54
C LYS A 281 16.09 -7.84 1.77
N LEU A 282 15.87 -7.05 2.82
CA LEU A 282 16.59 -7.20 4.09
C LEU A 282 16.29 -8.54 4.76
N TYR A 283 15.04 -9.03 4.70
CA TYR A 283 14.71 -10.37 5.19
C TYR A 283 15.41 -11.48 4.41
N GLU A 284 15.53 -11.35 3.09
CA GLU A 284 16.28 -12.27 2.24
C GLU A 284 17.78 -12.26 2.62
N TRP A 285 18.40 -11.08 2.65
CA TRP A 285 19.81 -10.94 3.00
C TRP A 285 20.12 -11.42 4.43
N LYS A 286 19.24 -11.18 5.40
CA LYS A 286 19.41 -11.68 6.78
C LYS A 286 19.50 -13.21 6.84
N LYS A 287 18.79 -13.94 5.96
CA LYS A 287 18.86 -15.41 5.90
C LYS A 287 20.16 -15.93 5.26
N GLU A 288 20.73 -15.16 4.35
CA GLU A 288 21.94 -15.54 3.61
C GLU A 288 23.25 -15.13 4.30
N VAL A 289 23.18 -14.20 5.25
CA VAL A 289 24.37 -13.63 5.91
C VAL A 289 24.51 -14.16 7.34
N ASN A 290 25.66 -14.77 7.62
CA ASN A 290 26.02 -15.14 9.00
C ASN A 290 26.60 -13.97 9.82
N ASN A 291 27.10 -12.91 9.18
CA ASN A 291 27.62 -11.71 9.85
C ASN A 291 27.63 -10.46 8.94
N ASP A 292 26.61 -9.61 9.05
CA ASP A 292 26.53 -8.29 8.42
C ASP A 292 26.76 -7.15 9.44
N GLY A 293 27.28 -7.49 10.63
CA GLY A 293 27.39 -6.56 11.74
C GLY A 293 26.04 -6.11 12.33
N GLY A 294 24.94 -6.82 12.04
CA GLY A 294 23.60 -6.51 12.58
C GLY A 294 22.83 -5.44 11.79
N ILE A 295 23.34 -5.01 10.62
CA ILE A 295 22.74 -3.93 9.83
C ILE A 295 21.33 -4.29 9.36
N CYS A 296 21.13 -5.50 8.81
CA CYS A 296 19.82 -5.92 8.32
C CYS A 296 18.81 -5.99 9.47
N GLU A 297 19.22 -6.51 10.63
CA GLU A 297 18.37 -6.57 11.82
C GLU A 297 17.97 -5.18 12.31
N ALA A 298 18.93 -4.27 12.45
CA ALA A 298 18.65 -2.90 12.86
C ALA A 298 17.69 -2.19 11.90
N LEU A 299 17.89 -2.32 10.59
CA LEU A 299 16.99 -1.72 9.60
C LEU A 299 15.59 -2.35 9.64
N ILE A 300 15.49 -3.67 9.74
CA ILE A 300 14.20 -4.37 9.86
C ILE A 300 13.45 -3.88 11.10
N ASP A 301 14.14 -3.76 12.25
CA ASP A 301 13.50 -3.32 13.49
C ASP A 301 13.02 -1.87 13.43
N GLN A 302 13.77 -0.97 12.77
CA GLN A 302 13.29 0.40 12.53
C GLN A 302 12.07 0.43 11.61
N LEU A 303 12.07 -0.39 10.54
CA LEU A 303 10.98 -0.38 9.56
C LEU A 303 9.65 -0.88 10.14
N LYS A 304 9.67 -1.73 11.17
CA LYS A 304 8.46 -2.15 11.92
C LYS A 304 7.70 -0.97 12.51
N HIS A 305 8.40 0.12 12.84
CA HIS A 305 7.81 1.31 13.45
C HIS A 305 7.83 2.52 12.50
N PHE A 306 8.21 2.31 11.24
CA PHE A 306 8.34 3.37 10.26
C PHE A 306 7.10 3.47 9.38
N ALA A 307 6.31 4.52 9.62
CA ALA A 307 5.10 4.86 8.88
C ALA A 307 4.11 3.68 8.78
N SER A 308 3.09 3.81 7.94
CA SER A 308 2.18 2.70 7.64
C SER A 308 2.57 1.95 6.38
N THR A 309 2.02 0.76 6.19
CA THR A 309 2.18 -0.07 4.98
C THR A 309 1.88 0.73 3.70
N GLN A 310 0.79 1.50 3.66
CA GLN A 310 0.42 2.30 2.49
C GLN A 310 1.45 3.39 2.15
N ILE A 311 2.12 3.93 3.18
CA ILE A 311 3.20 4.89 3.02
C ILE A 311 4.48 4.17 2.57
N ARG A 312 4.86 3.07 3.23
CA ARG A 312 6.06 2.27 2.88
C ARG A 312 6.03 1.75 1.45
N ASN A 313 4.84 1.42 0.93
CA ASN A 313 4.62 0.94 -0.43
C ASN A 313 5.00 1.98 -1.52
N VAL A 314 5.04 3.27 -1.18
CA VAL A 314 5.35 4.33 -2.16
C VAL A 314 6.48 5.25 -1.73
N ALA A 315 6.78 5.35 -0.44
CA ALA A 315 7.88 6.15 0.06
C ALA A 315 9.21 5.49 -0.30
N SER A 316 10.07 6.25 -0.98
CA SER A 316 11.39 5.79 -1.40
C SER A 316 12.46 6.05 -0.34
N PHE A 317 13.43 5.16 -0.24
CA PHE A 317 14.59 5.29 0.63
C PHE A 317 15.36 6.60 0.39
N GLY A 318 15.70 6.91 -0.86
CA GLY A 318 16.41 8.15 -1.22
C GLY A 318 15.60 9.40 -0.92
N GLY A 319 14.29 9.35 -1.15
CA GLY A 319 13.37 10.42 -0.76
C GLY A 319 13.38 10.72 0.74
N SER A 320 13.49 9.69 1.59
CA SER A 320 13.59 9.86 3.05
C SER A 320 14.90 10.54 3.46
N ILE A 321 16.03 10.12 2.85
CA ILE A 321 17.35 10.70 3.12
C ILE A 321 17.39 12.18 2.70
N VAL A 322 16.94 12.48 1.48
CA VAL A 322 16.98 13.86 0.93
C VAL A 322 15.99 14.78 1.63
N ASN A 323 14.87 14.25 2.14
CA ASN A 323 13.94 15.02 2.96
C ASN A 323 14.60 15.51 4.25
N ALA A 324 15.64 14.81 4.74
CA ALA A 324 16.45 15.20 5.91
C ALA A 324 15.60 15.65 7.10
N SER A 325 14.55 14.87 7.39
CA SER A 325 13.70 15.09 8.56
C SER A 325 14.56 14.98 9.82
N PRO A 326 14.42 15.89 10.80
CA PRO A 326 15.15 15.81 12.06
C PRO A 326 14.70 14.65 12.97
N MET A 327 13.64 13.95 12.57
CA MET A 327 12.99 12.82 13.25
C MET A 327 12.86 11.67 12.26
#